data_AF-A0AAD3TGP8-F1
#
_entry.id   AF-A0AAD3TGP8-F1
#
_cell.length_a   1.000
_cell.length_b   1.000
_cell.length_c   1.000
_cell.angle_alpha   90.00
_cell.angle_beta   90.00
_cell.angle_gamma   90.00
#
_symmetry.space_group_name_H-M   'P 1'
#
loop_
_entity.id
_entity.type
_entity.pdbx_description
1 polymer ?
#
loop_
_entity_poly.entity_id
_entity_poly.type
_entity_poly.pdbx_seq_one_letter_code
_entity_poly.pdbx_strand_id
1 'polypeptide(L)'
;MAAAVYEMLKAKRAEGPATILAIGTAVPPNCLYQDEFPDYYFRVTNSEHMIDLKEKFKRICEKTAIKKRYTYLNEEMLKEHPSIATFDGPSFNERQAMVIEETPRLGKEAAMKAIKEWGQPKSRITHLIFASTAGVDMPGSDYQLTRLLGLNPSVNRIMIYQQGCYAGGTVLRVAKDVAENNKGARVLLVCSEITAIFFRGPSEHHMDSLVGQSLFGDGAAALIIGADVDELVEKPIFEIISASQTLTLITKMRWPCTCVKKASLFTYQRMFPI
;
A
#
# COMPACT_ATOMS: atom_id res chain seq x y z
N MET A 1 21.86 -22.65 -32.27
CA MET A 1 21.44 -21.29 -31.85
C MET A 1 20.45 -21.32 -30.69
N ALA A 2 19.33 -22.06 -30.77
CA ALA A 2 18.34 -22.15 -29.69
C ALA A 2 18.90 -22.71 -28.35
N ALA A 3 19.73 -23.76 -28.39
CA ALA A 3 20.35 -24.32 -27.17
C ALA A 3 21.27 -23.32 -26.45
N ALA A 4 22.05 -22.53 -27.20
CA ALA A 4 22.92 -21.51 -26.63
C ALA A 4 22.12 -20.37 -25.96
N VAL A 5 21.01 -19.95 -26.58
CA VAL A 5 20.11 -18.95 -25.99
C VAL A 5 19.45 -19.48 -24.72
N TYR A 6 19.04 -20.75 -24.70
CA TYR A 6 18.46 -21.38 -23.51
C TYR A 6 19.43 -21.42 -22.33
N GLU A 7 20.67 -21.83 -22.56
CA GLU A 7 21.71 -21.81 -21.50
C GLU A 7 22.00 -20.39 -21.01
N MET A 8 22.03 -19.39 -21.90
CA MET A 8 22.17 -18.00 -21.51
C MET A 8 21.00 -17.50 -20.64
N LEU A 9 19.76 -17.91 -20.95
CA LEU A 9 18.59 -17.55 -20.15
C LEU A 9 18.60 -18.24 -18.78
N LYS A 10 18.98 -19.51 -18.75
CA LYS A 10 19.10 -20.28 -17.51
C LYS A 10 20.14 -19.67 -16.56
N ALA A 11 21.30 -19.26 -17.08
CA ALA A 11 22.34 -18.59 -16.30
C ALA A 11 21.92 -17.23 -15.71
N LYS A 12 20.88 -16.59 -16.28
CA LYS A 12 20.33 -15.31 -15.81
C LYS A 12 19.23 -15.46 -14.75
N ARG A 13 18.74 -16.66 -14.47
CA ARG A 13 17.70 -16.91 -13.45
C ARG A 13 18.32 -17.26 -12.10
N ALA A 14 17.58 -16.97 -11.03
CA ALA A 14 17.91 -17.48 -9.71
C ALA A 14 17.54 -18.97 -9.60
N GLU A 15 18.11 -19.66 -8.60
CA GLU A 15 17.87 -21.10 -8.39
C GLU A 15 16.86 -21.36 -7.26
N GLY A 16 16.92 -20.58 -6.18
CA GLY A 16 16.07 -20.66 -5.02
C GLY A 16 14.76 -19.86 -5.14
N PRO A 17 13.82 -20.05 -4.18
CA PRO A 17 12.58 -19.30 -4.14
C PRO A 17 12.82 -17.83 -3.78
N ALA A 18 11.89 -16.96 -4.18
CA ALA A 18 11.85 -15.59 -3.66
C ALA A 18 11.59 -15.60 -2.15
N THR A 19 12.39 -14.83 -1.41
CA THR A 19 12.30 -14.71 0.05
C THR A 19 12.16 -13.26 0.47
N ILE A 20 11.40 -13.01 1.54
CA ILE A 20 11.35 -11.71 2.22
C ILE A 20 12.52 -11.64 3.18
N LEU A 21 13.40 -10.65 2.97
CA LEU A 21 14.66 -10.48 3.70
C LEU A 21 14.58 -9.39 4.79
N ALA A 22 13.64 -8.44 4.65
CA ALA A 22 13.44 -7.36 5.60
C ALA A 22 12.06 -6.71 5.42
N ILE A 23 11.55 -6.09 6.48
CA ILE A 23 10.23 -5.48 6.58
C ILE A 23 10.30 -4.12 7.31
N GLY A 24 9.94 -3.05 6.61
CA GLY A 24 9.80 -1.72 7.20
C GLY A 24 8.37 -1.23 7.15
N THR A 25 7.92 -0.54 8.20
CA THR A 25 6.60 0.10 8.24
C THR A 25 6.68 1.54 8.72
N ALA A 26 5.80 2.39 8.20
CA ALA A 26 5.67 3.78 8.60
C ALA A 26 4.20 4.19 8.63
N VAL A 27 3.89 5.13 9.51
CA VAL A 27 2.57 5.75 9.65
C VAL A 27 2.78 7.24 9.88
N PRO A 28 1.86 8.11 9.43
CA PRO A 28 1.94 9.53 9.72
C PRO A 28 1.77 9.83 11.22
N PRO A 29 2.16 11.02 11.70
CA PRO A 29 2.22 11.33 13.13
C PRO A 29 0.85 11.54 13.78
N ASN A 30 -0.16 12.02 13.03
CA ASN A 30 -1.48 12.29 13.61
C ASN A 30 -2.20 10.97 13.89
N CYS A 31 -2.58 10.76 15.15
CA CYS A 31 -3.21 9.54 15.64
C CYS A 31 -4.60 9.85 16.14
N LEU A 32 -5.61 9.21 15.54
CA LEU A 32 -7.02 9.38 15.88
C LEU A 32 -7.52 8.10 16.54
N TYR A 33 -8.09 8.22 17.73
CA TYR A 33 -8.73 7.12 18.42
C TYR A 33 -10.16 6.93 17.90
N GLN A 34 -10.57 5.67 17.76
CA GLN A 34 -11.81 5.33 17.06
C GLN A 34 -13.07 5.71 17.85
N ASP A 35 -12.98 5.75 19.17
CA ASP A 35 -14.03 6.20 20.09
C ASP A 35 -14.26 7.72 20.02
N GLU A 36 -13.21 8.50 19.78
CA GLU A 36 -13.28 9.96 19.59
C GLU A 36 -13.54 10.37 18.13
N PHE A 37 -13.33 9.46 17.18
CA PHE A 37 -13.41 9.75 15.75
C PHE A 37 -14.77 10.31 15.28
N PRO A 38 -15.94 9.84 15.75
CA PRO A 38 -17.22 10.42 15.36
C PRO A 38 -17.35 11.90 15.72
N ASP A 39 -16.86 12.30 16.88
CA ASP A 39 -16.90 13.71 17.31
C ASP A 39 -15.92 14.55 16.49
N TYR A 40 -14.70 14.06 16.29
CA TYR A 40 -13.71 14.69 15.43
C TYR A 40 -14.24 14.89 14.00
N TYR A 41 -14.69 13.81 13.37
CA TYR A 41 -15.11 13.78 11.96
C TYR A 41 -16.27 14.73 11.70
N PHE A 42 -17.33 14.69 12.51
CA PHE A 42 -18.49 15.56 12.33
C PHE A 42 -18.18 17.04 12.60
N ARG A 43 -17.21 17.33 13.48
CA ARG A 43 -16.73 18.70 13.72
C ARG A 43 -15.95 19.23 12.53
N VAL A 44 -14.94 18.50 12.06
CA VAL A 44 -14.07 18.97 10.96
C VAL A 44 -14.77 19.02 9.60
N THR A 45 -15.91 18.33 9.45
CA THR A 45 -16.77 18.41 8.26
C THR A 45 -17.98 19.34 8.44
N ASN A 46 -18.01 20.16 9.50
CA ASN A 46 -19.13 21.08 9.81
C ASN A 46 -20.51 20.41 9.78
N SER A 47 -20.58 19.15 10.21
CA SER A 47 -21.74 18.27 10.09
C SER A 47 -22.43 17.98 11.43
N GLU A 48 -22.07 18.70 12.51
CA GLU A 48 -22.60 18.47 13.86
C GLU A 48 -24.13 18.61 13.97
N HIS A 49 -24.75 19.35 13.04
CA HIS A 49 -26.21 19.46 12.92
C HIS A 49 -26.89 18.15 12.50
N MET A 50 -26.16 17.18 11.93
CA MET A 50 -26.66 15.88 11.48
C MET A 50 -26.63 14.83 12.62
N ILE A 51 -27.42 15.07 13.67
CA ILE A 51 -27.38 14.30 14.93
C ILE A 51 -27.62 12.80 14.69
N ASP A 52 -28.67 12.44 13.96
CA ASP A 52 -29.02 11.03 13.69
C ASP A 52 -27.95 10.30 12.89
N LEU A 53 -27.30 11.01 11.97
CA LEU A 53 -26.22 10.46 11.15
C LEU A 53 -24.95 10.25 11.99
N LYS A 54 -24.66 11.16 12.92
CA LYS A 54 -23.56 11.03 13.88
C LYS A 54 -23.75 9.82 14.78
N GLU A 55 -24.94 9.59 15.30
CA GLU A 55 -25.24 8.39 16.10
C GLU A 55 -25.08 7.10 15.29
N LYS A 56 -25.55 7.09 14.04
CA LYS A 56 -25.32 5.95 13.13
C LYS A 56 -23.83 5.72 12.92
N PHE A 57 -23.06 6.77 12.66
CA PHE A 57 -21.63 6.69 12.43
C PHE A 57 -20.86 6.20 13.66
N LYS A 58 -21.26 6.64 14.85
CA LYS A 58 -20.72 6.15 16.12
C LYS A 58 -20.92 4.64 16.27
N ARG A 59 -22.14 4.13 16.02
CA ARG A 59 -22.42 2.69 16.03
C ARG A 59 -21.57 1.92 15.03
N ILE A 60 -21.31 2.48 13.84
CA ILE A 60 -20.40 1.87 12.86
C ILE A 60 -18.99 1.78 13.45
N CYS A 61 -18.44 2.89 13.96
CA CYS A 61 -17.09 2.96 14.53
C CYS A 61 -16.87 1.92 15.64
N GLU A 62 -17.83 1.79 16.57
CA GLU A 62 -17.79 0.80 17.67
C GLU A 62 -17.73 -0.65 17.19
N LYS A 63 -18.24 -0.94 15.99
CA LYS A 63 -18.28 -2.29 15.40
C LYS A 63 -17.13 -2.59 14.44
N THR A 64 -16.25 -1.62 14.16
CA THR A 64 -15.10 -1.82 13.24
C THR A 64 -13.96 -2.67 13.79
N ALA A 65 -13.93 -2.92 15.11
CA ALA A 65 -12.80 -3.51 15.84
C ALA A 65 -11.47 -2.72 15.76
N ILE A 66 -11.51 -1.50 15.19
CA ILE A 66 -10.38 -0.58 15.12
C ILE A 66 -10.29 0.19 16.45
N LYS A 67 -9.11 0.28 17.05
CA LYS A 67 -8.87 1.09 18.25
C LYS A 67 -8.39 2.50 17.92
N LYS A 68 -7.49 2.61 16.94
CA LYS A 68 -6.89 3.86 16.50
C LYS A 68 -6.44 3.75 15.05
N ARG A 69 -6.33 4.89 14.39
CA ARG A 69 -5.77 5.04 13.04
C ARG A 69 -4.76 6.17 13.02
N TYR A 70 -3.90 6.16 12.02
CA TYR A 70 -3.02 7.27 11.72
C TYR A 70 -3.51 7.92 10.44
N THR A 71 -3.47 9.24 10.36
CA THR A 71 -3.88 9.99 9.17
C THR A 71 -2.85 11.07 8.87
N TYR A 72 -2.61 11.34 7.59
CA TYR A 72 -1.84 12.50 7.17
C TYR A 72 -2.63 13.78 7.39
N LEU A 73 -3.92 13.75 7.02
CA LEU A 73 -4.84 14.85 7.26
C LEU A 73 -4.96 15.13 8.76
N ASN A 74 -4.92 16.41 9.09
CA ASN A 74 -5.18 16.95 10.42
C ASN A 74 -6.19 18.11 10.33
N GLU A 75 -6.62 18.62 11.48
CA GLU A 75 -7.65 19.67 11.54
C GLU A 75 -7.19 20.99 10.90
N GLU A 76 -5.90 21.33 10.97
CA GLU A 76 -5.34 22.55 10.35
C GLU A 76 -5.41 22.48 8.82
N MET A 77 -4.97 21.37 8.23
CA MET A 77 -5.05 21.13 6.79
C MET A 77 -6.49 21.16 6.28
N LEU A 78 -7.44 20.62 7.05
CA LEU A 78 -8.87 20.64 6.68
C LEU A 78 -9.47 22.06 6.77
N LYS A 79 -8.97 22.92 7.66
CA LYS A 79 -9.34 24.34 7.74
C LYS A 79 -8.77 25.14 6.57
N GLU A 80 -7.54 24.85 6.16
CA GLU A 80 -6.89 25.48 5.00
C GLU A 80 -7.53 25.02 3.67
N HIS A 81 -8.03 23.78 3.62
CA HIS A 81 -8.64 23.18 2.44
C HIS A 81 -10.08 22.70 2.71
N PRO A 82 -11.03 23.62 2.97
CA PRO A 82 -12.39 23.26 3.36
C PRO A 82 -13.13 22.46 2.29
N SER A 83 -12.72 22.55 1.03
CA SER A 83 -13.31 21.79 -0.09
C SER A 83 -13.19 20.27 0.14
N ILE A 84 -12.10 19.82 0.77
CA ILE A 84 -11.82 18.41 1.07
C ILE A 84 -12.83 17.84 2.07
N ALA A 85 -13.35 18.67 2.98
CA ALA A 85 -14.30 18.29 4.01
C ALA A 85 -15.76 18.29 3.53
N THR A 86 -16.03 18.82 2.33
CA THR A 86 -17.37 18.74 1.71
C THR A 86 -17.67 17.33 1.21
N PHE A 87 -18.94 17.00 1.00
CA PHE A 87 -19.33 15.71 0.45
C PHE A 87 -19.08 15.63 -1.07
N ASP A 88 -19.63 16.59 -1.84
CA ASP A 88 -19.61 16.62 -3.32
C ASP A 88 -18.85 17.82 -3.92
N GLY A 89 -18.16 18.62 -3.10
CA GLY A 89 -17.42 19.79 -3.59
C GLY A 89 -16.18 19.40 -4.41
N PRO A 90 -15.84 20.19 -5.45
CA PRO A 90 -14.67 19.93 -6.28
C PRO A 90 -13.39 20.10 -5.46
N SER A 91 -12.71 18.98 -5.20
CA SER A 91 -11.54 18.93 -4.31
C SER A 91 -10.38 18.11 -4.89
N PHE A 92 -10.49 17.63 -6.14
CA PHE A 92 -9.50 16.73 -6.75
C PHE A 92 -8.08 17.32 -6.81
N ASN A 93 -7.94 18.58 -7.25
CA ASN A 93 -6.63 19.21 -7.41
C ASN A 93 -5.90 19.37 -6.07
N GLU A 94 -6.62 19.77 -5.01
CA GLU A 94 -6.04 19.91 -3.67
C GLU A 94 -5.59 18.55 -3.12
N ARG A 95 -6.44 17.52 -3.28
CA ARG A 95 -6.11 16.16 -2.85
C ARG A 95 -4.90 15.61 -3.59
N GLN A 96 -4.85 15.81 -4.91
CA GLN A 96 -3.72 15.40 -5.73
C GLN A 96 -2.42 16.08 -5.27
N ALA A 97 -2.43 17.40 -5.06
CA ALA A 97 -1.25 18.13 -4.58
C ALA A 97 -0.72 17.55 -3.27
N MET A 98 -1.62 17.22 -2.32
CA MET A 98 -1.23 16.59 -1.05
C MET A 98 -0.62 15.19 -1.24
N VAL A 99 -1.30 14.29 -1.97
CA VAL A 99 -0.90 12.88 -2.02
C VAL A 99 0.29 12.63 -2.95
N ILE A 100 0.53 13.46 -3.97
CA ILE A 100 1.68 13.31 -4.87
C ILE A 100 2.99 13.54 -4.09
N GLU A 101 2.98 14.46 -3.12
CA GLU A 101 4.13 14.71 -2.24
C GLU A 101 4.22 13.68 -1.10
N GLU A 102 3.12 13.44 -0.39
CA GLU A 102 3.16 12.65 0.85
C GLU A 102 3.35 11.15 0.60
N THR A 103 2.70 10.59 -0.42
CA THR A 103 2.75 9.14 -0.72
C THR A 103 4.19 8.62 -0.87
N PRO A 104 5.07 9.23 -1.68
CA PRO A 104 6.47 8.79 -1.75
C PRO A 104 7.27 9.14 -0.49
N ARG A 105 6.91 10.19 0.27
CA ARG A 105 7.57 10.55 1.53
C ARG A 105 7.34 9.49 2.62
N LEU A 106 6.09 9.07 2.83
CA LEU A 106 5.77 8.00 3.77
C LEU A 106 6.36 6.65 3.31
N GLY A 107 6.33 6.39 1.99
CA GLY A 107 6.98 5.22 1.38
C GLY A 107 8.49 5.19 1.65
N LYS A 108 9.17 6.35 1.60
CA LYS A 108 10.60 6.49 1.94
C LYS A 108 10.87 6.08 3.38
N GLU A 109 10.05 6.49 4.34
CA GLU A 109 10.24 6.13 5.74
C GLU A 109 10.15 4.62 5.98
N ALA A 110 9.16 3.96 5.38
CA ALA A 110 9.04 2.50 5.42
C ALA A 110 10.24 1.83 4.73
N ALA A 111 10.60 2.28 3.54
CA ALA A 111 11.73 1.73 2.78
C ALA A 111 13.07 1.88 3.52
N MET A 112 13.33 3.01 4.16
CA MET A 112 14.55 3.20 4.95
C MET A 112 14.64 2.22 6.14
N LYS A 113 13.51 1.93 6.80
CA LYS A 113 13.47 0.92 7.87
C LYS A 113 13.74 -0.48 7.32
N ALA A 114 13.15 -0.85 6.19
CA ALA A 114 13.40 -2.15 5.54
C ALA A 114 14.87 -2.29 5.09
N ILE A 115 15.44 -1.24 4.47
CA ILE A 115 16.85 -1.22 4.03
C ILE A 115 17.78 -1.32 5.24
N LYS A 116 17.46 -0.62 6.34
CA LYS A 116 18.23 -0.68 7.58
C LYS A 116 18.22 -2.07 8.20
N GLU A 117 17.06 -2.73 8.24
CA GLU A 117 16.95 -4.12 8.72
C GLU A 117 17.70 -5.10 7.82
N TRP A 118 17.61 -4.92 6.50
CA TRP A 118 18.33 -5.75 5.53
C TRP A 118 19.86 -5.63 5.66
N GLY A 119 20.37 -4.47 6.06
CA GLY A 119 21.78 -4.26 6.39
C GLY A 119 22.74 -4.21 5.20
N GLN A 120 22.23 -4.30 3.97
CA GLN A 120 23.02 -4.23 2.73
C GLN A 120 22.98 -2.83 2.11
N PRO A 121 23.98 -2.47 1.28
CA PRO A 121 23.97 -1.17 0.61
C PRO A 121 22.82 -1.07 -0.40
N LYS A 122 22.10 0.07 -0.36
CA LYS A 122 21.00 0.39 -1.28
C LYS A 122 21.35 0.29 -2.78
N SER A 123 22.65 0.37 -3.13
CA SER A 123 23.14 0.17 -4.50
C SER A 123 22.93 -1.25 -5.03
N ARG A 124 22.73 -2.24 -4.15
CA ARG A 124 22.38 -3.62 -4.52
C ARG A 124 20.91 -3.80 -4.89
N ILE A 125 20.05 -2.80 -4.65
CA ILE A 125 18.64 -2.85 -5.05
C ILE A 125 18.56 -2.70 -6.57
N THR A 126 18.05 -3.73 -7.24
CA THR A 126 17.99 -3.79 -8.71
C THR A 126 16.61 -3.44 -9.25
N HIS A 127 15.56 -3.63 -8.45
CA HIS A 127 14.18 -3.35 -8.84
C HIS A 127 13.44 -2.59 -7.74
N LEU A 128 12.53 -1.72 -8.16
CA LEU A 128 11.56 -1.04 -7.30
C LEU A 128 10.15 -1.36 -7.80
N ILE A 129 9.32 -1.94 -6.94
CA ILE A 129 7.90 -2.09 -7.18
C ILE A 129 7.18 -1.15 -6.22
N PHE A 130 6.41 -0.20 -6.74
CA PHE A 130 5.65 0.74 -5.93
C PHE A 130 4.17 0.59 -6.22
N ALA A 131 3.35 0.48 -5.17
CA ALA A 131 1.91 0.37 -5.27
C ALA A 131 1.23 1.45 -4.42
N SER A 132 0.24 2.11 -5.00
CA SER A 132 -0.60 3.05 -4.27
C SER A 132 -1.94 3.24 -4.97
N THR A 133 -2.97 3.49 -4.18
CA THR A 133 -4.27 3.97 -4.62
C THR A 133 -4.39 5.49 -4.40
N ALA A 134 -3.42 6.10 -3.70
CA ALA A 134 -3.37 7.51 -3.37
C ALA A 134 -2.72 8.36 -4.47
N GLY A 135 -3.57 8.79 -5.41
CA GLY A 135 -3.22 9.70 -6.49
C GLY A 135 -2.44 9.06 -7.64
N VAL A 136 -2.32 9.81 -8.74
CA VAL A 136 -1.61 9.40 -9.96
C VAL A 136 -0.86 10.61 -10.49
N ASP A 137 0.41 10.42 -10.88
CA ASP A 137 1.24 11.47 -11.48
C ASP A 137 2.24 10.87 -12.48
N MET A 138 2.84 11.73 -13.32
CA MET A 138 3.86 11.37 -14.29
C MET A 138 4.98 12.42 -14.30
N PRO A 139 6.20 12.10 -13.81
CA PRO A 139 6.65 10.81 -13.29
C PRO A 139 5.99 10.35 -11.98
N GLY A 140 5.74 9.05 -11.86
CA GLY A 140 5.00 8.47 -10.73
C GLY A 140 5.77 8.39 -9.40
N SER A 141 5.11 7.90 -8.36
CA SER A 141 5.66 7.77 -7.00
C SER A 141 6.87 6.83 -6.94
N ASP A 142 6.99 5.87 -7.86
CA ASP A 142 8.17 5.04 -8.06
C ASP A 142 9.41 5.87 -8.43
N TYR A 143 9.24 6.85 -9.34
CA TYR A 143 10.30 7.76 -9.73
C TYR A 143 10.67 8.69 -8.58
N GLN A 144 9.67 9.28 -7.92
CA GLN A 144 9.90 10.17 -6.78
C GLN A 144 10.63 9.44 -5.65
N LEU A 145 10.20 8.22 -5.30
CA LEU A 145 10.86 7.41 -4.28
C LEU A 145 12.31 7.06 -4.68
N THR A 146 12.55 6.72 -5.95
CA THR A 146 13.89 6.45 -6.47
C THR A 146 14.84 7.63 -6.22
N ARG A 147 14.35 8.86 -6.46
CA ARG A 147 15.10 10.10 -6.20
C ARG A 147 15.30 10.33 -4.70
N LEU A 148 14.23 10.19 -3.90
CA LEU A 148 14.26 10.41 -2.45
C LEU A 148 15.19 9.45 -1.69
N LEU A 149 15.28 8.19 -2.13
CA LEU A 149 16.18 7.20 -1.56
C LEU A 149 17.60 7.28 -2.16
N GLY A 150 17.78 7.98 -3.28
CA GLY A 150 19.03 8.00 -4.04
C GLY A 150 19.43 6.59 -4.48
N LEU A 151 18.49 5.86 -5.08
CA LEU A 151 18.75 4.55 -5.69
C LEU A 151 19.53 4.73 -7.01
N ASN A 152 20.06 3.61 -7.53
CA ASN A 152 20.72 3.61 -8.83
C ASN A 152 19.75 4.10 -9.92
N PRO A 153 20.15 5.04 -10.80
CA PRO A 153 19.31 5.50 -11.91
C PRO A 153 18.82 4.39 -12.86
N SER A 154 19.56 3.28 -12.94
CA SER A 154 19.23 2.09 -13.74
C SER A 154 18.33 1.09 -13.00
N VAL A 155 17.78 1.43 -11.83
CA VAL A 155 16.82 0.58 -11.13
C VAL A 155 15.59 0.34 -12.01
N ASN A 156 15.21 -0.92 -12.19
CA ASN A 156 14.01 -1.27 -12.95
C ASN A 156 12.78 -0.97 -12.10
N ARG A 157 11.91 -0.09 -12.57
CA ARG A 157 10.74 0.37 -11.81
C ARG A 157 9.44 -0.26 -12.35
N ILE A 158 8.56 -0.64 -11.43
CA ILE A 158 7.19 -1.08 -11.73
C ILE A 158 6.25 -0.28 -10.83
N MET A 159 5.53 0.66 -11.43
CA MET A 159 4.51 1.45 -10.74
C MET A 159 3.13 0.82 -10.95
N ILE A 160 2.42 0.57 -9.85
CA ILE A 160 1.10 -0.06 -9.86
C ILE A 160 0.10 0.88 -9.18
N TYR A 161 -0.62 1.64 -10.00
CA TYR A 161 -1.67 2.54 -9.53
C TYR A 161 -3.04 1.87 -9.45
N GLN A 162 -3.88 2.36 -8.53
CA GLN A 162 -5.33 2.15 -8.51
C GLN A 162 -5.80 0.68 -8.48
N GLN A 163 -5.04 -0.21 -7.82
CA GLN A 163 -5.46 -1.60 -7.62
C GLN A 163 -6.39 -1.75 -6.41
N GLY A 164 -6.31 -0.89 -5.40
CA GLY A 164 -7.08 -1.00 -4.17
C GLY A 164 -6.54 -2.08 -3.23
N CYS A 165 -7.37 -2.56 -2.30
CA CYS A 165 -6.91 -3.30 -1.12
C CYS A 165 -6.20 -4.65 -1.41
N TYR A 166 -6.38 -5.24 -2.59
CA TYR A 166 -5.68 -6.49 -2.97
C TYR A 166 -4.27 -6.26 -3.54
N ALA A 167 -3.87 -4.98 -3.73
CA ALA A 167 -2.56 -4.61 -4.28
C ALA A 167 -1.40 -5.28 -3.54
N GLY A 168 -1.49 -5.43 -2.21
CA GLY A 168 -0.44 -6.04 -1.39
C GLY A 168 -0.02 -7.43 -1.86
N GLY A 169 -0.98 -8.30 -2.19
CA GLY A 169 -0.62 -9.61 -2.74
C GLY A 169 -0.27 -9.59 -4.23
N THR A 170 -0.85 -8.65 -5.01
CA THR A 170 -0.44 -8.41 -6.40
C THR A 170 1.05 -8.06 -6.49
N VAL A 171 1.53 -7.15 -5.64
CA VAL A 171 2.92 -6.70 -5.69
C VAL A 171 3.89 -7.75 -5.18
N LEU A 172 3.47 -8.60 -4.24
CA LEU A 172 4.23 -9.77 -3.82
C LEU A 172 4.35 -10.81 -4.94
N ARG A 173 3.28 -11.04 -5.71
CA ARG A 173 3.30 -11.92 -6.88
C ARG A 173 4.28 -11.40 -7.94
N VAL A 174 4.22 -10.10 -8.25
CA VAL A 174 5.16 -9.50 -9.21
C VAL A 174 6.60 -9.57 -8.68
N ALA A 175 6.82 -9.29 -7.40
CA ALA A 175 8.15 -9.36 -6.79
C ALA A 175 8.73 -10.77 -6.82
N LYS A 176 7.90 -11.81 -6.61
CA LYS A 176 8.31 -13.21 -6.74
C LYS A 176 8.88 -13.49 -8.12
N ASP A 177 8.11 -13.20 -9.17
CA ASP A 177 8.53 -13.46 -10.55
C ASP A 177 9.80 -12.68 -10.91
N VAL A 178 9.90 -11.42 -10.47
CA VAL A 178 11.07 -10.58 -10.70
C VAL A 178 12.31 -11.13 -9.98
N ALA A 179 12.19 -11.52 -8.71
CA ALA A 179 13.31 -12.04 -7.93
C ALA A 179 13.80 -13.40 -8.43
N GLU A 180 12.89 -14.31 -8.80
CA GLU A 180 13.24 -15.66 -9.27
C GLU A 180 13.77 -15.65 -10.70
N ASN A 181 13.25 -14.79 -11.57
CA ASN A 181 13.65 -14.75 -12.96
C ASN A 181 14.94 -13.94 -13.22
N ASN A 182 15.50 -13.27 -12.21
CA ASN A 182 16.70 -12.45 -12.33
C ASN A 182 17.73 -12.79 -11.23
N LYS A 183 18.80 -13.48 -11.61
CA LYS A 183 19.88 -13.90 -10.70
C LYS A 183 20.48 -12.70 -9.97
N GLY A 184 20.57 -12.80 -8.64
CA GLY A 184 21.11 -11.75 -7.79
C GLY A 184 20.21 -10.51 -7.64
N ALA A 185 18.97 -10.54 -8.14
CA ALA A 185 18.06 -9.42 -7.98
C ALA A 185 17.67 -9.21 -6.51
N ARG A 186 17.55 -7.93 -6.13
CA ARG A 186 17.00 -7.49 -4.86
C ARG A 186 15.93 -6.45 -5.15
N VAL A 187 14.70 -6.80 -4.84
CA VAL A 187 13.51 -6.03 -5.14
C VAL A 187 13.10 -5.27 -3.88
N LEU A 188 13.08 -3.95 -3.98
CA LEU A 188 12.41 -3.11 -3.00
C LEU A 188 10.93 -3.00 -3.41
N LEU A 189 10.04 -3.54 -2.59
CA LEU A 189 8.60 -3.43 -2.77
C LEU A 189 8.07 -2.42 -1.76
N VAL A 190 7.28 -1.45 -2.20
CA VAL A 190 6.67 -0.42 -1.34
C VAL A 190 5.18 -0.31 -1.64
N CYS A 191 4.35 -0.42 -0.61
CA CYS A 191 2.96 0.00 -0.61
C CYS A 191 2.84 1.25 0.27
N SER A 192 2.26 2.33 -0.22
CA SER A 192 2.07 3.57 0.53
C SER A 192 0.69 4.15 0.24
N GLU A 193 -0.12 4.32 1.27
CA GLU A 193 -1.52 4.72 1.14
C GLU A 193 -1.83 5.91 2.07
N ILE A 194 -2.47 6.93 1.50
CA ILE A 194 -2.87 8.17 2.16
C ILE A 194 -4.35 8.41 1.88
N THR A 195 -5.16 8.54 2.93
CA THR A 195 -6.63 8.67 2.84
C THR A 195 -7.09 10.05 2.39
N ALA A 196 -6.19 11.03 2.24
CA ALA A 196 -6.53 12.37 1.77
C ALA A 196 -7.27 12.35 0.41
N ILE A 197 -7.04 11.37 -0.45
CA ILE A 197 -7.76 11.22 -1.72
C ILE A 197 -9.23 10.76 -1.55
N PHE A 198 -9.56 10.11 -0.42
CA PHE A 198 -10.87 9.50 -0.14
C PHE A 198 -11.69 10.22 0.95
N PHE A 199 -11.05 11.03 1.80
CA PHE A 199 -11.70 11.73 2.90
C PHE A 199 -12.78 12.68 2.37
N ARG A 200 -14.01 12.64 2.87
CA ARG A 200 -15.08 13.58 2.46
C ARG A 200 -16.06 13.74 3.59
N GLY A 201 -16.95 14.73 3.49
CA GLY A 201 -18.04 14.93 4.45
C GLY A 201 -19.02 13.74 4.51
N PRO A 202 -19.85 13.63 5.57
CA PRO A 202 -20.89 12.61 5.66
C PRO A 202 -22.10 12.94 4.76
N SER A 203 -22.84 11.90 4.35
CA SER A 203 -24.11 12.03 3.62
C SER A 203 -25.05 10.89 3.99
N GLU A 204 -26.33 11.20 4.22
CA GLU A 204 -27.35 10.19 4.55
C GLU A 204 -27.65 9.23 3.39
N HIS A 205 -27.39 9.67 2.16
CA HIS A 205 -27.64 8.89 0.94
C HIS A 205 -26.51 7.92 0.61
N HIS A 206 -25.35 8.00 1.29
CA HIS A 206 -24.13 7.24 0.96
C HIS A 206 -23.54 6.56 2.20
N MET A 207 -24.25 5.56 2.71
CA MET A 207 -23.85 4.79 3.89
C MET A 207 -22.55 3.99 3.69
N ASP A 208 -22.26 3.56 2.46
CA ASP A 208 -21.01 2.92 2.07
C ASP A 208 -19.81 3.85 2.23
N SER A 209 -19.97 5.14 1.89
CA SER A 209 -18.95 6.17 2.13
C SER A 209 -18.66 6.30 3.62
N LEU A 210 -19.69 6.32 4.48
CA LEU A 210 -19.51 6.37 5.94
C LEU A 210 -18.74 5.15 6.46
N VAL A 211 -19.05 3.96 5.98
CA VAL A 211 -18.28 2.76 6.33
C VAL A 211 -16.81 2.96 5.93
N GLY A 212 -16.53 3.47 4.73
CA GLY A 212 -15.18 3.82 4.29
C GLY A 212 -14.46 4.79 5.23
N GLN A 213 -15.10 5.90 5.63
CA GLN A 213 -14.51 6.89 6.54
C GLN A 213 -14.19 6.33 7.92
N SER A 214 -14.93 5.31 8.38
CA SER A 214 -14.66 4.63 9.65
C SER A 214 -13.50 3.62 9.58
N LEU A 215 -13.18 3.08 8.39
CA LEU A 215 -12.25 1.97 8.24
C LEU A 215 -10.84 2.40 7.82
N PHE A 216 -10.74 3.30 6.84
CA PHE A 216 -9.45 3.58 6.21
C PHE A 216 -8.56 4.45 7.09
N GLY A 217 -7.26 4.13 7.10
CA GLY A 217 -6.21 4.93 7.70
C GLY A 217 -4.97 4.88 6.82
N ASP A 218 -3.97 5.67 7.19
CA ASP A 218 -2.78 5.93 6.39
C ASP A 218 -1.62 5.07 6.88
N GLY A 219 -0.77 4.65 5.95
CA GLY A 219 0.38 3.83 6.26
C GLY A 219 1.18 3.43 5.03
N ALA A 220 2.44 3.09 5.27
CA ALA A 220 3.31 2.49 4.29
C ALA A 220 4.00 1.25 4.84
N ALA A 221 4.21 0.28 3.96
CA ALA A 221 5.01 -0.91 4.22
C ALA A 221 6.00 -1.09 3.07
N ALA A 222 7.21 -1.52 3.42
CA ALA A 222 8.27 -1.82 2.47
C ALA A 222 8.90 -3.17 2.77
N LEU A 223 9.23 -3.92 1.73
CA LEU A 223 9.85 -5.23 1.81
C LEU A 223 11.10 -5.25 0.94
N ILE A 224 12.15 -5.94 1.42
CA ILE A 224 13.25 -6.38 0.56
C ILE A 224 13.02 -7.84 0.20
N ILE A 225 12.99 -8.15 -1.10
CA ILE A 225 12.73 -9.49 -1.61
C ILE A 225 13.88 -9.92 -2.52
N GLY A 226 14.34 -11.17 -2.36
CA GLY A 226 15.40 -11.74 -3.18
C GLY A 226 15.39 -13.27 -3.16
N ALA A 227 15.91 -13.87 -4.23
CA ALA A 227 16.24 -15.28 -4.27
C ALA A 227 17.75 -15.47 -4.06
N ASP A 228 18.17 -16.74 -3.88
CA ASP A 228 19.56 -17.14 -3.63
C ASP A 228 20.17 -16.33 -2.46
N VAL A 229 19.64 -16.55 -1.26
CA VAL A 229 20.00 -15.79 -0.07
C VAL A 229 21.42 -16.16 0.37
N ASP A 230 22.25 -15.15 0.62
CA ASP A 230 23.55 -15.36 1.25
C ASP A 230 23.38 -15.33 2.77
N GLU A 231 23.24 -16.50 3.39
CA GLU A 231 22.95 -16.64 4.82
C GLU A 231 24.03 -16.02 5.75
N LEU A 232 25.22 -15.70 5.23
CA LEU A 232 26.25 -15.00 5.99
C LEU A 232 25.91 -13.53 6.24
N VAL A 233 25.12 -12.91 5.34
CA VAL A 233 24.89 -11.46 5.32
C VAL A 233 23.41 -11.07 5.19
N GLU A 234 22.55 -12.02 4.87
CA GLU A 234 21.09 -11.86 4.75
C GLU A 234 20.37 -12.92 5.59
N LYS A 235 19.20 -12.56 6.12
CA LYS A 235 18.38 -13.46 6.96
C LYS A 235 17.00 -13.61 6.34
N PRO A 236 16.64 -14.78 5.77
CA PRO A 236 15.32 -14.98 5.21
C PRO A 236 14.27 -15.05 6.32
N ILE A 237 13.17 -14.31 6.15
CA ILE A 237 12.04 -14.27 7.09
C ILE A 237 10.92 -15.20 6.60
N PHE A 238 10.56 -15.08 5.33
CA PHE A 238 9.51 -15.87 4.68
C PHE A 238 9.90 -16.25 3.25
N GLU A 239 9.41 -17.39 2.77
CA GLU A 239 9.52 -17.80 1.36
C GLU A 239 8.16 -17.64 0.66
N ILE A 240 8.18 -17.10 -0.55
CA ILE A 240 6.98 -16.94 -1.40
C ILE A 240 6.91 -18.14 -2.33
N ILE A 241 6.26 -19.23 -1.88
CA ILE A 241 6.21 -20.49 -2.64
C ILE A 241 5.30 -20.36 -3.86
N SER A 242 4.11 -19.79 -3.67
CA SER A 242 3.12 -19.63 -4.72
C SER A 242 2.31 -18.35 -4.53
N ALA A 243 1.89 -17.77 -5.64
CA ALA A 243 1.05 -16.58 -5.66
C ALA A 243 0.03 -16.73 -6.79
N SER A 244 -1.26 -16.57 -6.46
CA SER A 244 -2.34 -16.67 -7.45
C SER A 244 -3.40 -15.60 -7.23
N GLN A 245 -4.10 -15.26 -8.32
CA GLN A 245 -5.18 -14.27 -8.32
C GLN A 245 -6.40 -14.89 -8.99
N THR A 246 -7.58 -14.61 -8.43
CA THR A 246 -8.83 -15.07 -9.01
C THR A 246 -9.89 -13.97 -8.96
N LEU A 247 -10.72 -13.93 -9.99
CA LEU A 247 -11.90 -13.07 -10.06
C LEU A 247 -13.09 -13.85 -9.53
N THR A 248 -13.76 -13.33 -8.50
CA THR A 248 -14.94 -13.98 -7.92
C THR A 248 -16.21 -13.22 -8.28
N LEU A 249 -17.22 -13.96 -8.74
CA LEU A 249 -18.59 -13.47 -8.83
C LEU A 249 -19.18 -13.32 -7.41
N ILE A 250 -19.98 -12.26 -7.21
CA ILE A 250 -20.48 -11.76 -5.91
C ILE A 250 -21.12 -12.85 -5.02
N THR A 251 -21.66 -13.93 -5.59
CA THR A 251 -22.45 -14.96 -4.88
C THR A 251 -21.62 -16.02 -4.15
N LYS A 252 -20.29 -16.06 -4.29
CA LYS A 252 -19.43 -17.14 -3.73
C LYS A 252 -18.24 -16.64 -2.91
N MET A 253 -18.40 -15.55 -2.16
CA MET A 253 -17.33 -15.06 -1.28
C MET A 253 -17.23 -15.95 -0.02
N ARG A 254 -16.42 -17.02 -0.12
CA ARG A 254 -15.87 -17.74 1.04
C ARG A 254 -14.43 -17.27 1.21
N TRP A 255 -14.02 -16.92 2.42
CA TRP A 255 -12.64 -16.55 2.78
C TRP A 255 -11.88 -17.80 3.27
N PRO A 256 -11.10 -18.51 2.45
CA PRO A 256 -10.15 -19.48 2.98
C PRO A 256 -8.83 -18.76 3.28
N CYS A 257 -8.65 -18.31 4.51
CA CYS A 257 -7.33 -17.92 5.01
C CYS A 257 -6.61 -19.19 5.49
N THR A 258 -5.71 -19.75 4.68
CA THR A 258 -4.77 -20.78 5.15
C THR A 258 -3.38 -20.16 5.32
N CYS A 259 -3.06 -19.73 6.55
CA CYS A 259 -1.68 -19.41 6.93
C CYS A 259 -0.97 -20.70 7.36
N VAL A 260 -0.09 -21.22 6.50
CA VAL A 260 0.91 -22.24 6.89
C VAL A 260 2.24 -21.52 7.04
N LYS A 261 3.18 -22.04 7.83
CA LYS A 261 4.59 -21.57 7.92
C LYS A 261 5.34 -21.54 6.56
N LYS A 262 4.67 -21.91 5.47
CA LYS A 262 4.99 -21.66 4.06
C LYS A 262 3.85 -20.80 3.48
N ALA A 263 4.13 -19.58 3.04
CA ALA A 263 3.08 -18.65 2.61
C ALA A 263 2.61 -18.97 1.18
N SER A 264 1.35 -19.37 1.04
CA SER A 264 0.62 -19.29 -0.23
C SER A 264 -0.20 -17.99 -0.21
N LEU A 265 0.09 -17.07 -1.13
CA LEU A 265 -0.68 -15.82 -1.24
C LEU A 265 -1.86 -15.99 -2.21
N PHE A 266 -3.06 -15.75 -1.70
CA PHE A 266 -4.30 -15.67 -2.48
C PHE A 266 -4.84 -14.24 -2.42
N THR A 267 -5.00 -13.60 -3.57
CA THR A 267 -5.67 -12.30 -3.70
C THR A 267 -6.98 -12.42 -4.47
N TYR A 268 -8.05 -11.86 -3.92
CA TYR A 268 -9.38 -11.82 -4.50
C TYR A 268 -9.72 -10.41 -4.99
N GLN A 269 -10.29 -10.31 -6.20
CA GLN A 269 -10.76 -9.04 -6.77
C GLN A 269 -12.27 -9.13 -7.08
N ARG A 270 -13.02 -8.11 -6.65
CA ARG A 270 -14.46 -7.98 -6.85
C ARG A 270 -14.73 -7.45 -8.25
N MET A 271 -15.72 -8.03 -8.93
CA MET A 271 -16.22 -7.56 -10.22
C MET A 271 -17.55 -6.84 -10.01
N PHE A 272 -17.63 -5.58 -10.44
CA PHE A 272 -18.90 -4.87 -10.58
C PHE A 272 -19.42 -5.13 -12.01
N PRO A 273 -20.73 -5.38 -12.20
CA PRO A 273 -21.29 -5.48 -13.55
C PRO A 273 -21.08 -4.16 -14.30
N ILE A 274 -20.73 -4.28 -15.58
CA ILE A 274 -20.55 -3.18 -16.54
C ILE A 274 -21.92 -2.56 -16.87
#